data_AF-A0A965CPT7-F1
#
_entry.id   AF-A0A965CPT7-F1
#
_cell.length_a   1.000
_cell.length_b   1.000
_cell.length_c   1.000
_cell.angle_alpha   90.00
_cell.angle_beta   90.00
_cell.angle_gamma   90.00
#
_symmetry.space_group_name_H-M   'P 1'
#
loop_
_entity.id
_entity.type
_entity.pdbx_description
1 polymer ?
#
loop_
_entity_poly.entity_id
_entity_poly.type
_entity_poly.pdbx_seq_one_letter_code
_entity_poly.pdbx_strand_id
1 'polypeptide(L)'
;MNSLVIALVLGAAFSHALWNMLLKKTENRLLMMTAMHTVTGVMGLFILPMLGPIDGEAWKLLWLSVFVHGAYYVFLTYSYRHIELGQAYPILRGSGPLIVFLASLYLVDEVIT
;
A
#
# COMPACT_ATOMS: atom_id res chain seq x y z
N MET A 1 -2.80 21.01 20.31
CA MET A 1 -3.06 19.94 19.32
C MET A 1 -4.47 20.13 18.76
N ASN A 2 -4.65 20.09 17.44
CA ASN A 2 -5.94 20.27 16.80
C ASN A 2 -6.80 18.99 16.97
N SER A 3 -8.02 19.11 17.53
CA SER A 3 -8.93 17.98 17.76
C SER A 3 -9.23 17.19 16.49
N LEU A 4 -9.27 17.85 15.33
CA LEU A 4 -9.46 17.20 14.04
C LEU A 4 -8.27 16.29 13.68
N VAL A 5 -7.04 16.72 13.96
CA VAL A 5 -5.84 15.90 13.74
C VAL A 5 -5.87 14.66 14.62
N ILE A 6 -6.26 14.80 15.90
CA ILE A 6 -6.39 13.66 16.82
C ILE A 6 -7.43 12.66 16.28
N ALA A 7 -8.59 13.15 15.84
CA ALA A 7 -9.64 12.30 15.28
C ALA A 7 -9.18 11.56 14.01
N LEU A 8 -8.48 12.23 13.10
CA LEU A 8 -7.93 11.62 11.89
C LEU A 8 -6.88 10.53 12.21
N VAL A 9 -5.99 10.78 13.17
CA VAL A 9 -4.96 9.82 13.58
C VAL A 9 -5.59 8.58 14.22
N LEU A 10 -6.56 8.77 15.13
CA LEU A 10 -7.28 7.65 15.75
C LEU A 10 -8.10 6.86 14.72
N GLY A 11 -8.75 7.55 13.78
CA GLY A 11 -9.46 6.93 12.68
C GLY A 11 -8.54 6.09 11.79
N ALA A 12 -7.35 6.61 11.45
CA ALA A 12 -6.36 5.88 10.68
C ALA A 12 -5.86 4.62 11.43
N ALA A 13 -5.55 4.75 12.72
CA ALA A 13 -5.12 3.62 13.55
C ALA A 13 -6.20 2.53 13.65
N PHE A 14 -7.45 2.93 13.86
CA PHE A 14 -8.59 2.02 13.90
C PHE A 14 -8.77 1.30 12.55
N SER A 15 -8.77 2.02 11.44
CA SER A 15 -8.87 1.45 10.09
C SER A 15 -7.74 0.45 9.81
N HIS A 16 -6.52 0.75 10.26
CA HIS A 16 -5.38 -0.16 10.12
C HIS A 16 -5.57 -1.46 10.91
N ALA A 17 -6.03 -1.36 12.17
CA ALA A 17 -6.34 -2.52 13.00
C ALA A 17 -7.48 -3.36 12.41
N LEU A 18 -8.55 -2.70 11.95
CA LEU A 18 -9.69 -3.32 11.31
C LEU A 18 -9.28 -4.10 10.05
N TRP A 19 -8.49 -3.48 9.17
CA TRP A 19 -7.95 -4.14 7.99
C TRP A 19 -7.17 -5.41 8.35
N ASN A 20 -6.24 -5.32 9.31
CA ASN A 20 -5.40 -6.46 9.69
C ASN A 20 -6.23 -7.61 10.28
N MET A 21 -7.28 -7.30 11.06
CA MET A 21 -8.20 -8.31 11.56
C MET A 21 -8.95 -9.01 10.43
N LEU A 22 -9.49 -8.24 9.49
CA LEU A 22 -10.26 -8.73 8.36
C LEU A 22 -9.41 -9.63 7.43
N LEU A 23 -8.16 -9.21 7.16
CA LEU A 23 -7.22 -10.00 6.37
C LEU A 23 -6.79 -11.31 7.08
N LYS A 24 -6.77 -11.32 8.42
CA LYS A 24 -6.43 -12.53 9.18
C LYS A 24 -7.57 -13.56 9.18
N LYS A 25 -8.83 -13.11 9.15
CA LYS A 25 -10.02 -13.97 9.20
C LYS A 25 -10.46 -14.55 7.86
N THR A 26 -9.96 -14.03 6.73
CA THR A 26 -10.37 -14.50 5.40
C THR A 26 -9.62 -15.75 4.97
N GLU A 27 -10.34 -16.69 4.35
CA GLU A 27 -9.75 -17.85 3.68
C GLU A 27 -9.16 -17.46 2.31
N ASN A 28 -9.85 -16.57 1.59
CA ASN A 28 -9.43 -16.08 0.28
C ASN A 28 -8.80 -14.68 0.39
N ARG A 29 -7.50 -14.67 0.69
CA ARG A 29 -6.69 -13.44 0.86
C ARG A 29 -6.61 -12.60 -0.41
N LEU A 30 -6.57 -13.24 -1.59
CA LEU A 30 -6.52 -12.52 -2.87
C LEU A 30 -7.79 -11.71 -3.06
N LEU A 31 -8.96 -12.34 -2.92
CA LEU A 31 -10.25 -11.67 -3.04
C LEU A 31 -10.37 -10.51 -2.06
N MET A 32 -9.91 -10.71 -0.82
CA MET A 32 -9.95 -9.66 0.19
C MET A 32 -9.06 -8.46 -0.17
N MET A 33 -7.81 -8.72 -0.57
CA MET A 33 -6.90 -7.68 -1.03
C MET A 33 -7.46 -6.94 -2.24
N THR A 34 -7.97 -7.66 -3.25
CA THR A 34 -8.55 -7.04 -4.44
C THR A 34 -9.76 -6.19 -4.08
N ALA A 35 -10.71 -6.70 -3.29
CA ALA A 35 -11.90 -5.96 -2.88
C ALA A 35 -11.53 -4.66 -2.16
N MET A 36 -10.57 -4.73 -1.24
CA MET A 36 -10.11 -3.55 -0.51
C MET A 36 -9.46 -2.50 -1.42
N HIS A 37 -8.59 -2.91 -2.35
CA HIS A 37 -7.97 -1.98 -3.29
C HIS A 37 -8.99 -1.38 -4.26
N THR A 38 -10.00 -2.14 -4.67
CA THR A 38 -11.11 -1.64 -5.47
C THR A 38 -11.88 -0.55 -4.71
N VAL A 39 -12.19 -0.76 -3.43
CA VAL A 39 -12.86 0.27 -2.62
C VAL A 39 -12.02 1.54 -2.51
N THR A 40 -10.72 1.41 -2.21
CA THR A 40 -9.84 2.59 -2.14
C THR A 40 -9.66 3.28 -3.49
N GLY A 41 -9.62 2.50 -4.59
CA GLY A 41 -9.53 3.05 -5.95
C GLY A 41 -10.79 3.81 -6.34
N VAL A 42 -11.97 3.27 -6.03
CA VAL A 42 -13.26 3.96 -6.24
C VAL A 42 -13.32 5.25 -5.42
N MET A 43 -12.91 5.23 -4.15
CA MET A 43 -12.80 6.45 -3.34
C MET A 43 -11.85 7.48 -3.98
N GLY A 44 -10.71 7.01 -4.49
CA GLY A 44 -9.75 7.86 -5.22
C GLY A 44 -10.38 8.52 -6.45
N LEU A 45 -11.19 7.79 -7.23
CA LEU A 45 -11.91 8.32 -8.38
C LEU A 45 -12.92 9.41 -8.00
N PHE A 46 -13.55 9.33 -6.83
CA PHE A 46 -14.45 10.39 -6.33
C PHE A 46 -13.69 11.64 -5.86
N ILE A 47 -12.45 11.47 -5.37
CA ILE A 47 -11.60 12.58 -4.92
C ILE A 47 -10.89 13.25 -6.10
N LEU A 48 -10.59 12.50 -7.16
CA LEU A 48 -9.81 12.96 -8.32
C LEU A 48 -10.30 14.30 -8.91
N PRO A 49 -11.62 14.56 -9.10
CA PRO A 49 -12.10 15.83 -9.63
C PRO A 49 -11.83 17.03 -8.72
N MET A 50 -11.59 16.80 -7.42
CA MET A 50 -11.31 17.85 -6.44
C MET A 50 -9.84 18.32 -6.46
N LEU A 51 -8.94 17.56 -7.11
CA LEU A 51 -7.49 17.81 -7.12
C LEU A 51 -7.03 18.75 -8.25
N GLY A 52 -7.91 19.11 -9.19
CA GLY A 52 -7.57 19.89 -10.38
C GLY A 52 -6.92 19.05 -11.50
N PRO A 53 -6.45 19.69 -12.59
CA PRO A 53 -5.84 18.98 -13.72
C PRO A 53 -4.52 18.31 -13.33
N ILE A 54 -4.39 17.04 -13.70
CA ILE A 54 -3.18 16.23 -13.48
C ILE A 54 -2.22 16.46 -14.64
N ASP A 55 -0.95 16.75 -14.33
CA ASP A 55 0.11 16.89 -15.32
C ASP A 55 0.28 15.60 -16.15
N GLY A 56 0.59 15.75 -17.44
CA GLY A 56 0.81 14.64 -18.38
C GLY A 56 1.90 13.68 -17.90
N GLU A 57 2.94 14.18 -17.24
CA GLU A 57 4.02 13.34 -16.70
C GLU A 57 3.58 12.52 -15.49
N ALA A 58 2.68 13.05 -14.66
CA ALA A 58 2.17 12.34 -13.49
C ALA A 58 1.41 11.07 -13.89
N TRP A 59 0.80 11.03 -15.08
CA TRP A 59 0.18 9.81 -15.61
C TRP A 59 1.18 8.68 -15.85
N LYS A 60 2.42 8.99 -16.29
CA LYS A 60 3.46 7.97 -16.47
C LYS A 60 3.83 7.35 -15.12
N LEU A 61 4.00 8.18 -14.10
CA LEU A 61 4.30 7.73 -12.73
C LEU A 61 3.13 6.94 -12.12
N LEU A 62 1.89 7.37 -12.36
CA LEU A 62 0.69 6.64 -11.94
C LEU A 62 0.66 5.24 -12.54
N TRP A 63 0.86 5.12 -13.85
CA TRP A 63 0.91 3.82 -14.52
C TRP A 63 2.03 2.94 -13.99
N LEU A 64 3.23 3.49 -13.84
CA LEU A 64 4.36 2.75 -13.25
C LEU A 64 4.02 2.24 -11.85
N SER A 65 3.41 3.08 -11.01
CA SER A 65 2.99 2.71 -9.67
C SER A 65 1.96 1.56 -9.68
N VAL A 66 0.98 1.61 -10.58
CA VAL A 66 -0.02 0.54 -10.76
C VAL A 66 0.64 -0.78 -11.12
N PHE A 67 1.59 -0.77 -12.07
CA PHE A 67 2.30 -2.00 -12.47
C PHE A 67 3.14 -2.58 -11.32
N VAL A 68 3.92 -1.74 -10.64
CA VAL A 68 4.78 -2.16 -9.53
C VAL A 68 3.95 -2.71 -8.37
N HIS A 69 2.90 -2.01 -7.95
CA HIS A 69 2.02 -2.47 -6.87
C HIS A 69 1.23 -3.72 -7.28
N GLY A 70 0.72 -3.77 -8.51
CA GLY A 70 0.01 -4.94 -9.04
C GLY A 70 0.88 -6.20 -9.01
N ALA A 71 2.12 -6.10 -9.52
CA ALA A 71 3.09 -7.19 -9.46
C ALA A 71 3.39 -7.60 -8.02
N TYR A 72 3.63 -6.63 -7.12
CA TYR A 72 3.84 -6.88 -5.70
C TYR A 72 2.69 -7.66 -5.07
N TYR A 73 1.42 -7.26 -5.28
CA TYR A 73 0.28 -7.97 -4.69
C TYR A 73 0.08 -9.38 -5.23
N VAL A 74 0.41 -9.61 -6.51
CA VAL A 74 0.41 -10.97 -7.09
C VAL A 74 1.46 -11.85 -6.41
N PHE A 75 2.72 -11.39 -6.32
CA PHE A 75 3.80 -12.12 -5.66
C PHE A 75 3.52 -12.33 -4.16
N LEU A 76 2.99 -11.31 -3.50
CA LEU A 76 2.57 -11.36 -2.10
C LEU A 76 1.54 -12.47 -1.88
N THR A 77 0.47 -12.48 -2.69
CA THR A 77 -0.57 -13.51 -2.59
C THR A 77 0.01 -14.90 -2.85
N TYR A 78 0.91 -15.04 -3.82
CA TYR A 78 1.57 -16.31 -4.12
C TYR A 78 2.45 -16.79 -2.96
N SER A 79 3.21 -15.90 -2.32
CA SER A 79 4.04 -16.25 -1.15
C SER A 79 3.21 -16.73 0.03
N TYR A 80 2.04 -16.13 0.28
CA TYR A 80 1.13 -16.57 1.35
C TYR A 80 0.51 -17.96 1.12
N ARG A 81 0.58 -18.51 -0.10
CA ARG A 81 0.17 -19.90 -0.35
C ARG A 81 1.25 -20.92 0.02
N HIS A 82 2.51 -20.50 0.07
CA HIS A 82 3.65 -21.39 0.25
C HIS A 82 4.37 -21.20 1.58
N ILE A 83 4.10 -20.09 2.30
CA ILE A 83 4.80 -19.72 3.54
C ILE A 83 3.76 -19.39 4.61
N GLU A 84 3.94 -19.96 5.80
CA GLU A 84 3.18 -19.65 7.01
C GLU A 84 3.19 -18.15 7.31
N LEU A 85 2.05 -17.60 7.71
CA LEU A 85 1.89 -16.15 7.86
C LEU A 85 2.89 -15.53 8.84
N GLY A 86 3.22 -16.26 9.90
CA GLY A 86 4.15 -15.81 10.93
C GLY A 86 5.59 -15.60 10.43
N GLN A 87 5.99 -16.31 9.37
CA GLN A 87 7.32 -16.19 8.76
C GLN A 87 7.31 -15.29 7.52
N ALA A 88 6.25 -15.33 6.73
CA ALA A 88 6.11 -14.47 5.56
C ALA A 88 6.01 -12.98 5.96
N TYR A 89 5.28 -12.67 7.03
CA TYR A 89 4.95 -11.30 7.40
C TYR A 89 6.18 -10.41 7.72
N PRO A 90 7.17 -10.85 8.53
CA PRO A 90 8.39 -10.07 8.76
C PRO A 90 9.20 -9.82 7.48
N ILE A 91 9.31 -10.81 6.60
CA ILE A 91 10.07 -10.68 5.34
C ILE A 91 9.38 -9.68 4.43
N LEU A 92 8.06 -9.82 4.25
CA LEU A 92 7.28 -8.97 3.34
C LEU A 92 7.21 -7.52 3.82
N ARG A 93 7.08 -7.30 5.14
CA ARG A 93 7.01 -5.94 5.72
C ARG A 93 8.40 -5.31 5.92
N GLY A 94 9.45 -6.11 6.15
CA GLY A 94 10.82 -5.63 6.37
C GLY A 94 11.64 -5.41 5.09
N SER A 95 11.34 -6.15 4.02
CA SER A 95 12.05 -6.01 2.73
C SER A 95 11.68 -4.72 2.00
N GLY A 96 10.43 -4.26 2.08
CA GLY A 96 9.99 -3.02 1.42
C GLY A 96 10.85 -1.80 1.77
N PRO A 97 11.00 -1.45 3.07
CA PRO A 97 11.88 -0.37 3.50
C PRO A 97 13.33 -0.55 3.06
N LEU A 98 13.86 -1.78 3.12
CA LEU A 98 15.24 -2.08 2.70
C LEU A 98 15.44 -1.84 1.19
N ILE A 99 14.50 -2.30 0.37
CA ILE A 99 14.54 -2.12 -1.08
C ILE A 99 14.42 -0.64 -1.43
N VAL A 100 13.50 0.09 -0.78
CA VAL A 100 13.35 1.54 -0.98
C VAL A 100 14.61 2.29 -0.58
N PHE A 101 15.23 1.94 0.55
CA PHE A 101 16.50 2.51 1.00
C PHE A 101 17.65 2.26 0.01
N LEU A 102 17.78 1.03 -0.49
CA LEU A 102 18.80 0.73 -1.51
C LEU A 102 18.49 1.47 -2.81
N ALA A 103 17.22 1.54 -3.23
CA ALA A 103 16.83 2.25 -4.43
C ALA A 103 17.09 3.76 -4.32
N SER A 104 16.85 4.39 -3.17
CA SER A 104 17.11 5.82 -2.99
C SER A 104 18.61 6.16 -3.08
N LEU A 105 19.47 5.28 -2.58
CA LEU A 105 20.93 5.40 -2.73
C LEU A 105 21.39 5.42 -4.20
N TYR A 106 20.77 4.63 -5.08
CA TYR A 106 21.21 4.48 -6.47
C TYR A 106 20.44 5.36 -7.47
N LEU A 107 19.19 5.73 -7.17
CA LEU A 107 18.30 6.41 -8.12
C LEU A 107 17.99 7.87 -7.75
N VAL A 108 18.14 8.23 -6.47
CA VAL A 108 17.69 9.54 -5.96
C VAL A 108 18.88 10.42 -5.53
N ASP A 109 20.13 9.92 -5.60
CA ASP A 109 21.33 10.60 -5.09
C ASP A 109 21.14 11.16 -3.66
N GLU A 110 20.32 10.48 -2.85
CA GLU A 110 20.00 10.92 -1.50
C GLU A 110 21.21 10.66 -0.58
N VAL A 111 21.85 11.74 -0.11
CA VAL A 111 22.98 11.66 0.83
C VAL A 111 22.45 11.28 2.21
N ILE A 112 22.73 10.05 2.63
CA ILE A 112 22.43 9.59 3.99
C ILE A 112 23.31 10.39 4.96
N THR A 113 22.69 11.26 5.76
CA THR A 113 23.35 11.98 6.86
C THR A 113 22.76 11.52 8.18
#